data_AF-A0A6P0JW71-F1
#
_entry.id   AF-A0A6P0JW71-F1
#
_cell.length_a   1.000
_cell.length_b   1.000
_cell.length_c   1.000
_cell.angle_alpha   90.00
_cell.angle_beta   90.00
_cell.angle_gamma   90.00
#
_symmetry.space_group_name_H-M   'P 1'
#
loop_
_entity.id
_entity.type
_entity.pdbx_description
1 polymer ?
#
loop_
_entity_poly.entity_id
_entity_poly.type
_entity_poly.pdbx_seq_one_letter_code
_entity_poly.pdbx_strand_id
1 'polypeptide(L)'
;MTLSIAHLGPTGTYTETTALAYANWLKETQGQDYFLCPYPTIAQALQATANQQAHLAVVPVENSIQGSVAMTLDMLWELENLQIQQALVLPIAHVLLSRAPNFEQIKTVFSHPQALAQ
;
A
#
# COMPACT_ATOMS: atom_id res chain seq x y z
N MET A 1 -16.31 12.53 -11.85
CA MET A 1 -16.43 11.09 -11.48
C MET A 1 -15.53 10.85 -10.29
N THR A 2 -15.87 9.97 -9.36
CA THR A 2 -15.04 9.66 -8.19
C THR A 2 -14.10 8.49 -8.52
N LEU A 3 -12.79 8.64 -8.31
CA LEU A 3 -11.81 7.59 -8.58
C LEU A 3 -11.81 6.53 -7.49
N SER A 4 -11.76 5.27 -7.89
CA SER A 4 -11.55 4.14 -6.97
C SER A 4 -10.09 3.69 -7.06
N ILE A 5 -9.42 3.61 -5.91
CA ILE A 5 -7.99 3.30 -5.83
C ILE A 5 -7.81 2.00 -5.06
N ALA A 6 -7.44 0.94 -5.77
CA ALA A 6 -7.10 -0.35 -5.20
C ALA A 6 -5.75 -0.31 -4.49
N HIS A 7 -5.64 -0.98 -3.34
CA HIS A 7 -4.37 -1.13 -2.63
C HIS A 7 -4.36 -2.41 -1.79
N LEU A 8 -3.17 -2.80 -1.31
CA LEU A 8 -3.02 -3.87 -0.35
C LEU A 8 -3.60 -3.44 1.02
N GLY A 9 -4.60 -4.17 1.49
CA GLY A 9 -5.14 -4.07 2.85
C GLY A 9 -4.40 -4.96 3.84
N PRO A 10 -4.89 -5.08 5.10
CA PRO A 10 -6.04 -4.39 5.68
C PRO A 10 -5.76 -2.90 5.95
N THR A 11 -6.68 -2.21 6.60
CA THR A 11 -6.46 -0.83 7.07
C THR A 11 -5.27 -0.77 8.04
N GLY A 12 -4.45 0.27 7.91
CA GLY A 12 -3.22 0.51 8.67
C GLY A 12 -1.94 0.09 7.94
N THR A 13 -1.99 -0.37 6.70
CA THR A 13 -0.77 -0.72 5.94
C THR A 13 -0.04 0.51 5.41
N TYR A 14 1.27 0.36 5.18
CA TYR A 14 2.06 1.38 4.47
C TYR A 14 1.57 1.61 3.03
N THR A 15 1.01 0.58 2.39
CA THR A 15 0.41 0.71 1.06
C THR A 15 -0.87 1.56 1.12
N GLU A 16 -1.75 1.37 2.11
CA GLU A 16 -2.90 2.25 2.33
C GLU A 16 -2.47 3.69 2.60
N THR A 17 -1.45 3.89 3.43
CA THR A 17 -0.89 5.23 3.72
C THR A 17 -0.40 5.91 2.45
N THR A 18 0.27 5.17 1.57
CA THR A 18 0.75 5.67 0.27
C THR A 18 -0.40 5.98 -0.68
N ALA A 19 -1.41 5.10 -0.73
CA ALA A 19 -2.60 5.31 -1.54
C ALA A 19 -3.38 6.56 -1.10
N LEU A 20 -3.52 6.76 0.20
CA LEU A 20 -4.16 7.95 0.78
C LEU A 20 -3.38 9.22 0.45
N ALA A 21 -2.05 9.21 0.57
CA ALA A 21 -1.21 10.36 0.24
C ALA A 21 -1.36 10.76 -1.23
N TYR A 22 -1.34 9.77 -2.14
CA TYR A 22 -1.56 10.01 -3.57
C TYR A 22 -2.98 10.52 -3.87
N ALA A 23 -3.99 9.93 -3.23
CA ALA A 23 -5.38 10.33 -3.40
C ALA A 23 -5.64 11.76 -2.94
N ASN A 24 -5.06 12.16 -1.80
CA ASN A 24 -5.11 13.55 -1.33
C ASN A 24 -4.43 14.51 -2.30
N TRP A 25 -3.26 14.15 -2.82
CA TRP A 25 -2.59 14.96 -3.84
C TRP A 25 -3.46 15.14 -5.10
N LEU A 26 -4.13 14.09 -5.58
CA LEU A 26 -5.07 14.20 -6.72
C LEU A 26 -6.25 15.14 -6.39
N LYS A 27 -6.80 15.04 -5.18
CA LYS A 27 -7.89 15.91 -4.74
C LYS A 27 -7.46 17.38 -4.70
N GLU A 28 -6.29 17.66 -4.13
CA GLU A 28 -5.75 19.01 -3.97
C GLU A 28 -5.33 19.65 -5.29
N THR A 29 -4.74 18.87 -6.21
CA THR A 29 -4.18 19.40 -7.46
C THR A 29 -5.15 19.37 -8.63
N GLN A 30 -6.09 18.42 -8.66
CA GLN A 30 -7.00 18.19 -9.78
C GLN A 30 -8.48 18.28 -9.38
N GLY A 31 -8.81 18.54 -8.11
CA GLY A 31 -10.19 18.55 -7.63
C GLY A 31 -10.87 17.18 -7.73
N GLN A 32 -10.07 16.11 -7.76
CA GLN A 32 -10.52 14.75 -8.06
C GLN A 32 -10.96 14.03 -6.80
N ASP A 33 -12.26 13.77 -6.67
CA ASP A 33 -12.79 12.95 -5.57
C ASP A 33 -12.35 11.49 -5.68
N TYR A 34 -12.24 10.81 -4.54
CA TYR A 34 -11.75 9.43 -4.48
C TYR A 34 -12.39 8.59 -3.37
N PHE A 35 -12.24 7.27 -3.47
CA PHE A 35 -12.36 6.33 -2.35
C PHE A 35 -11.33 5.19 -2.48
N LEU A 36 -10.88 4.67 -1.34
CA LEU A 36 -9.92 3.57 -1.29
C LEU A 36 -10.62 2.21 -1.30
N CYS A 37 -10.02 1.24 -1.99
CA CYS A 37 -10.51 -0.13 -2.12
C CYS A 37 -9.45 -1.10 -1.60
N PRO A 38 -9.56 -1.60 -0.36
CA PRO A 38 -8.59 -2.55 0.17
C PRO A 38 -8.80 -3.94 -0.45
N TYR A 39 -7.71 -4.54 -0.91
CA TYR A 39 -7.67 -5.92 -1.39
C TYR A 39 -6.77 -6.79 -0.51
N PRO A 40 -7.06 -8.10 -0.39
CA PRO A 40 -6.27 -9.00 0.47
C PRO A 40 -4.85 -9.25 -0.04
N THR A 41 -4.61 -9.06 -1.35
CA THR A 41 -3.32 -9.32 -1.98
C THR A 41 -2.99 -8.25 -3.03
N ILE A 42 -1.70 -8.09 -3.30
CA ILE A 42 -1.18 -7.22 -4.38
C ILE A 42 -1.76 -7.68 -5.74
N ALA A 43 -1.77 -9.00 -5.97
CA ALA A 43 -2.32 -9.61 -7.18
C ALA A 43 -3.77 -9.17 -7.44
N GLN A 44 -4.62 -9.27 -6.42
CA GLN A 44 -6.03 -8.89 -6.53
C GLN A 44 -6.23 -7.40 -6.74
N ALA A 45 -5.39 -6.55 -6.13
CA ALA A 45 -5.44 -5.11 -6.37
C ALA A 45 -5.12 -4.77 -7.85
N LEU A 46 -4.07 -5.39 -8.42
CA LEU A 46 -3.70 -5.19 -9.82
C LEU A 46 -4.74 -5.79 -10.79
N GLN A 47 -5.25 -6.98 -10.51
CA GLN A 47 -6.32 -7.62 -11.28
C GLN A 47 -7.60 -6.78 -11.28
N ALA A 48 -7.97 -6.20 -10.14
CA ALA A 48 -9.14 -5.32 -10.07
C ALA A 48 -8.99 -4.10 -10.98
N THR A 49 -7.81 -3.50 -11.06
CA THR A 49 -7.54 -2.39 -11.98
C THR A 49 -7.51 -2.85 -13.43
N ALA A 50 -6.86 -3.97 -13.73
CA ALA A 50 -6.83 -4.54 -15.09
C ALA A 50 -8.25 -4.90 -15.60
N ASN A 51 -9.13 -5.36 -14.71
CA ASN A 51 -10.52 -5.69 -15.02
C ASN A 51 -11.48 -4.50 -14.92
N GLN A 52 -10.96 -3.27 -14.78
CA GLN A 52 -11.76 -2.03 -14.66
C GLN A 52 -12.72 -2.00 -13.45
N GLN A 53 -12.49 -2.84 -12.43
CA GLN A 53 -13.20 -2.83 -11.16
C GLN A 53 -12.68 -1.72 -10.23
N ALA A 54 -11.42 -1.32 -10.43
CA ALA A 54 -10.81 -0.14 -9.84
C ALA A 54 -10.23 0.75 -10.93
N HIS A 55 -10.23 2.07 -10.72
CA HIS A 55 -9.67 3.00 -11.70
C HIS A 55 -8.14 3.02 -11.67
N LEU A 56 -7.56 2.92 -10.46
CA LEU A 56 -6.12 2.95 -10.24
C LEU A 56 -5.74 1.88 -9.20
N ALA A 57 -4.47 1.46 -9.19
CA ALA A 57 -3.88 0.66 -8.12
C ALA A 57 -2.62 1.33 -7.58
N VAL A 58 -2.46 1.29 -6.27
CA VAL A 58 -1.22 1.64 -5.58
C VAL A 58 -0.66 0.37 -4.95
N VAL A 59 0.51 -0.05 -5.40
CA VAL A 59 1.17 -1.30 -4.98
C VAL A 59 2.64 -1.07 -4.68
N PRO A 60 3.24 -1.81 -3.74
CA PRO A 60 4.67 -1.72 -3.47
C PRO A 60 5.45 -2.41 -4.59
N VAL A 61 6.47 -1.75 -5.15
CA VAL A 61 7.32 -2.34 -6.21
C VAL A 61 8.72 -2.70 -5.71
N GLU A 62 9.23 -1.96 -4.71
CA GLU A 62 10.56 -2.18 -4.14
C GLU A 62 10.60 -1.71 -2.69
N ASN A 63 11.44 -2.36 -1.88
CA ASN A 63 11.83 -1.89 -0.56
C ASN A 63 13.37 -1.84 -0.44
N SER A 64 13.88 -0.93 0.39
CA SER A 64 15.33 -0.68 0.50
C SER A 64 16.13 -1.79 1.17
N ILE A 65 15.47 -2.76 1.80
CA ILE A 65 16.11 -3.79 2.63
C ILE A 65 16.07 -5.17 1.97
N GLN A 66 14.96 -5.52 1.32
CA GLN A 66 14.71 -6.82 0.69
C GLN A 66 14.62 -6.72 -0.84
N GLY A 67 14.77 -5.52 -1.41
CA GLY A 67 14.75 -5.28 -2.85
C GLY A 67 13.35 -5.31 -3.45
N SER A 68 13.26 -5.73 -4.71
CA SER A 68 12.03 -5.68 -5.49
C SER A 68 10.95 -6.64 -4.96
N VAL A 69 9.71 -6.22 -5.07
CA VAL A 69 8.53 -7.04 -4.74
C VAL A 69 8.18 -7.88 -5.97
N ALA A 70 8.68 -9.12 -6.00
CA ALA A 70 8.53 -10.04 -7.15
C ALA A 70 7.08 -10.15 -7.63
N MET A 71 6.12 -10.35 -6.72
CA MET A 71 4.68 -10.41 -7.02
C MET A 71 4.18 -9.22 -7.84
N THR A 72 4.66 -8.00 -7.57
CA THR A 72 4.27 -6.82 -8.32
C THR A 72 4.84 -6.85 -9.73
N LEU A 73 6.11 -7.23 -9.87
CA LEU A 73 6.77 -7.31 -11.18
C LEU A 73 6.15 -8.41 -12.05
N ASP A 74 5.88 -9.59 -11.48
CA ASP A 74 5.25 -10.71 -12.16
C ASP A 74 3.84 -10.32 -12.67
N MET A 75 3.04 -9.67 -11.82
CA MET A 75 1.70 -9.21 -12.22
C MET A 75 1.73 -8.12 -13.29
N LEU A 76 2.69 -7.19 -13.23
CA LEU A 76 2.85 -6.16 -14.26
C LEU A 76 3.31 -6.76 -15.60
N TRP A 77 4.06 -7.86 -15.56
CA TRP A 77 4.43 -8.62 -16.75
C TRP A 77 3.24 -9.37 -17.35
N GLU A 78 2.41 -9.99 -16.51
CA GLU A 78 1.23 -10.76 -16.95
C GLU A 78 0.05 -9.89 -17.43
N LEU A 79 -0.14 -8.71 -16.83
CA LEU A 79 -1.27 -7.82 -17.13
C LEU A 79 -0.88 -6.72 -18.13
N GLU A 80 -1.06 -7.01 -19.42
CA GLU A 80 -0.61 -6.15 -20.52
C GLU A 80 -1.34 -4.78 -20.61
N ASN A 81 -2.49 -4.63 -19.95
CA ASN A 81 -3.32 -3.42 -20.04
C ASN A 81 -3.09 -2.41 -18.90
N LEU A 82 -2.08 -2.64 -18.05
CA LEU A 82 -1.70 -1.72 -16.99
C LEU A 82 -0.57 -0.79 -17.43
N GLN A 83 -0.62 0.46 -16.96
CA GLN A 83 0.44 1.45 -17.22
C GLN A 83 0.85 2.13 -15.91
N ILE A 84 2.15 2.20 -15.66
CA ILE A 84 2.71 2.90 -14.50
C ILE A 84 2.60 4.41 -14.74
N GLN A 85 1.80 5.09 -13.92
CA GLN A 85 1.59 6.54 -14.02
C GLN A 85 2.57 7.35 -13.16
N GLN A 86 2.95 6.81 -11.99
CA GLN A 86 3.76 7.52 -11.02
C GLN A 86 4.49 6.56 -10.07
N ALA A 87 5.70 6.92 -9.66
CA ALA A 87 6.42 6.28 -8.58
C ALA A 87 6.33 7.14 -7.31
N LEU A 88 6.09 6.49 -6.17
CA LEU A 88 5.96 7.13 -4.86
C LEU A 88 6.96 6.50 -3.90
N VAL A 89 7.64 7.33 -3.10
CA VAL A 89 8.60 6.87 -2.08
C VAL A 89 8.04 7.22 -0.71
N LEU A 90 7.81 6.20 0.12
CA LEU A 90 7.36 6.37 1.49
C LEU A 90 8.47 5.95 2.47
N PRO A 91 9.01 6.86 3.29
CA PRO A 91 9.88 6.50 4.40
C PRO A 91 9.14 5.63 5.42
N ILE A 92 9.69 4.44 5.72
CA ILE A 92 9.10 3.51 6.67
C ILE A 92 9.55 3.87 8.09
N ALA A 93 8.59 4.09 8.99
CA ALA A 93 8.83 4.43 10.39
C ALA A 93 7.87 3.63 11.28
N HIS A 94 8.41 2.68 12.03
CA HIS A 94 7.62 1.87 12.95
C HIS A 94 7.40 2.58 14.27
N VAL A 95 6.25 2.30 14.89
CA VAL A 95 5.90 2.78 16.23
C VAL A 95 5.61 1.59 17.14
N LEU A 96 6.12 1.63 18.37
CA LEU A 96 5.73 0.67 19.40
C LEU A 96 4.42 1.11 20.03
N LEU A 97 3.36 0.34 19.80
CA LEU A 97 2.05 0.57 20.39
C LEU A 97 1.84 -0.41 21.54
N SER A 98 1.44 0.10 22.71
CA SER A 98 1.17 -0.71 23.88
C SER A 98 0.03 -0.13 24.72
N ARG A 99 -0.70 -1.00 25.41
CA ARG A 99 -1.63 -0.62 26.49
C ARG A 99 -0.97 -0.65 27.87
N ALA A 100 0.29 -1.09 27.95
CA ALA A 100 1.04 -1.07 29.20
C ALA A 100 1.26 0.38 29.65
N PRO A 101 1.20 0.66 30.96
CA PRO A 101 1.37 2.01 31.48
C PRO A 101 2.81 2.52 31.36
N ASN A 102 3.77 1.62 31.21
CA ASN A 102 5.19 1.94 31.05
C ASN A 102 5.93 0.81 30.30
N PHE A 103 7.18 1.09 29.94
CA PHE A 103 8.00 0.21 29.10
C PHE A 103 8.42 -1.07 29.83
N GLU A 104 8.64 -1.00 31.14
CA GLU A 104 9.10 -2.10 31.99
C GLU A 104 8.08 -3.25 32.08
N GLN A 105 6.81 -2.97 31.81
CA GLN A 105 5.74 -3.98 31.80
C GLN A 105 5.59 -4.72 30.45
N ILE A 106 6.31 -4.29 29.41
CA ILE A 106 6.27 -4.94 28.09
C ILE A 106 7.18 -6.18 28.10
N LYS A 107 6.58 -7.36 27.87
CA LYS A 107 7.31 -8.65 27.85
C LYS A 107 7.39 -9.30 26.48
N THR A 108 6.45 -8.97 25.60
CA THR A 108 6.32 -9.59 24.29
C THR A 108 5.88 -8.54 23.29
N VAL A 109 6.54 -8.53 22.12
CA VAL A 109 6.21 -7.66 21.00
C VAL A 109 5.75 -8.54 19.84
N PHE A 110 4.60 -8.19 19.26
CA PHE A 110 4.07 -8.85 18.07
C PHE A 110 4.14 -7.89 16.90
N SER A 111 4.66 -8.36 15.77
CA SER A 111 4.62 -7.62 14.50
C SER A 111 4.84 -8.59 13.34
N HIS A 112 4.76 -8.08 12.11
CA HIS A 112 5.13 -8.84 10.92
C HIS A 112 6.64 -9.18 10.97
N PRO A 113 7.09 -10.38 10.52
CA PRO A 113 8.50 -10.76 10.58
C PRO A 113 9.46 -9.74 9.97
N GLN A 114 9.06 -9.10 8.87
CA GLN A 114 9.87 -8.04 8.24
C GLN A 114 9.99 -6.79 9.13
N ALA A 115 8.95 -6.42 9.86
CA ALA A 115 8.99 -5.27 10.76
C ALA A 115 9.77 -5.59 12.05
N LEU A 116 9.80 -6.85 12.49
CA LEU A 116 10.65 -7.31 13.61
C LEU A 116 12.13 -7.38 13.25
N ALA A 117 12.45 -7.54 11.96
CA ALA A 117 13.83 -7.60 11.46
C ALA A 117 14.45 -6.23 11.16
N GLN A 118 13.68 -5.14 11.30
CA GLN A 118 14.10 -3.74 11.13
C GLN A 118 14.35 -3.10 12.48
#